data_AF-A0A7J6QP23-F1
#
_entry.id   AF-A0A7J6QP23-F1
#
_cell.length_a   1.000
_cell.length_b   1.000
_cell.length_c   1.000
_cell.angle_alpha   90.00
_cell.angle_beta   90.00
_cell.angle_gamma   90.00
#
_symmetry.space_group_name_H-M   'P 1'
#
loop_
_entity.id
_entity.type
_entity.pdbx_description
1 polymer ?
#
loop_
_entity_poly.entity_id
_entity_poly.type
_entity_poly.pdbx_seq_one_letter_code
_entity_poly.pdbx_strand_id
1 'polypeptide(L)'
;LGRDYICFLLLNKKNEPLKLNPEDREDCSWIDVPQDTIGYVTGRERSTLHALEEETETLMFFQDKDIGGSGPRVRGQQDEIEKLFILGPTRGRRIAQLKLMSAIESKSPGFFLDHRNRWNLDDTYGGKLGLTTVKMTEAQFTYALGRRGATRKKLERASGAII
;
A
#
# COMPACT_ATOMS: atom_id res chain seq x y z
N LEU A 1 12.06 -3.93 18.68
CA LEU A 1 11.30 -3.36 17.54
C LEU A 1 11.98 -2.12 16.96
N GLY A 2 11.89 -0.91 17.54
CA GLY A 2 12.53 0.29 16.95
C GLY A 2 14.07 0.26 16.87
N ARG A 3 14.74 -0.35 17.86
CA ARG A 3 16.21 -0.46 17.92
C ARG A 3 16.77 -1.45 16.89
N ASP A 4 16.12 -2.60 16.76
CA ASP A 4 16.50 -3.64 15.79
C ASP A 4 16.31 -3.14 14.34
N TYR A 5 15.35 -2.25 14.14
CA TYR A 5 15.01 -1.66 12.85
C TYR A 5 15.99 -0.59 12.37
N ILE A 6 16.38 0.32 13.27
CA ILE A 6 17.47 1.27 12.99
C ILE A 6 18.77 0.49 12.75
N CYS A 7 19.04 -0.56 13.52
CA CYS A 7 20.17 -1.45 13.25
C CYS A 7 20.05 -2.12 11.88
N PHE A 8 18.88 -2.63 11.47
CA PHE A 8 18.69 -3.21 10.14
C PHE A 8 18.92 -2.19 9.00
N LEU A 9 18.36 -0.99 9.09
CA LEU A 9 18.58 0.07 8.09
C LEU A 9 20.03 0.58 8.07
N LEU A 10 20.67 0.70 9.24
CA LEU A 10 22.07 1.15 9.37
C LEU A 10 23.09 0.06 9.00
N LEU A 11 22.78 -1.22 9.24
CA LEU A 11 23.65 -2.34 8.85
C LEU A 11 23.63 -2.56 7.33
N ASN A 12 22.49 -2.30 6.67
CA ASN A 12 22.37 -2.32 5.22
C ASN A 12 22.94 -1.06 4.52
N LYS A 13 23.38 -0.02 5.27
CA LYS A 13 24.17 1.08 4.68
C LYS A 13 25.55 0.64 4.16
N LYS A 14 25.95 -0.62 4.37
CA LYS A 14 27.13 -1.21 3.73
C LYS A 14 26.79 -1.74 2.32
N ASN A 15 26.38 -0.87 1.40
CA ASN A 15 26.32 -1.12 -0.07
C ASN A 15 25.62 -2.40 -0.57
N GLU A 16 24.84 -3.10 0.25
CA GLU A 16 24.15 -4.32 -0.15
C GLU A 16 22.66 -4.05 -0.31
N PRO A 17 22.05 -4.44 -1.45
CA PRO A 17 20.63 -4.20 -1.66
C PRO A 17 19.79 -5.00 -0.66
N LEU A 18 18.77 -4.33 -0.14
CA LEU A 18 17.91 -4.85 0.92
C LEU A 18 17.06 -6.02 0.41
N LYS A 19 17.54 -7.25 0.60
CA LYS A 19 16.73 -8.45 0.36
C LYS A 19 15.79 -8.69 1.52
N LEU A 20 14.58 -8.15 1.43
CA LEU A 20 13.49 -8.50 2.33
C LEU A 20 12.55 -9.48 1.64
N ASN A 21 12.40 -10.65 2.24
CA ASN A 21 11.24 -11.49 2.00
C ASN A 21 10.14 -11.09 3.01
N PRO A 22 9.02 -10.53 2.55
CA PRO A 22 8.00 -10.03 3.47
C PRO A 22 7.21 -11.15 4.16
N GLU A 23 7.21 -12.36 3.60
CA GLU A 23 6.55 -13.53 4.20
C GLU A 23 7.24 -13.97 5.50
N ASP A 24 8.52 -13.68 5.64
CA ASP A 24 9.33 -14.05 6.80
C ASP A 24 9.18 -13.08 7.99
N ARG A 25 8.32 -12.04 7.86
CA ARG A 25 8.19 -10.96 8.84
C ARG A 25 6.74 -10.60 9.15
N GLU A 26 6.32 -10.87 10.38
CA GLU A 26 5.00 -10.48 10.90
C GLU A 26 4.80 -8.95 10.98
N ASP A 27 5.88 -8.17 10.97
CA ASP A 27 5.84 -6.70 11.00
C ASP A 27 5.87 -6.05 9.60
N CYS A 28 5.77 -6.86 8.55
CA CYS A 28 5.81 -6.43 7.15
C CYS A 28 4.49 -6.75 6.41
N SER A 29 4.23 -6.00 5.36
CA SER A 29 3.20 -6.25 4.34
C SER A 29 3.62 -5.57 3.06
N TRP A 30 2.98 -5.87 1.94
CA TRP A 30 3.29 -5.22 0.66
C TRP A 30 2.04 -4.98 -0.17
N ILE A 31 2.17 -4.07 -1.13
CA ILE A 31 1.21 -3.88 -2.21
C ILE A 31 1.93 -3.86 -3.56
N ASP A 32 1.21 -4.25 -4.59
CA ASP A 32 1.63 -4.12 -5.97
C ASP A 32 1.31 -2.70 -6.47
N VAL A 33 2.28 -2.04 -7.11
CA VAL A 33 2.13 -0.67 -7.60
C VAL A 33 2.51 -0.64 -9.08
N PRO A 34 1.59 -0.27 -9.99
CA PRO A 34 1.94 -0.14 -11.39
C PRO A 34 2.86 1.07 -11.61
N GLN A 35 3.85 0.91 -12.49
CA GLN A 35 4.95 1.86 -12.67
C GLN A 35 4.49 3.30 -12.98
N ASP A 36 3.40 3.46 -13.73
CA ASP A 36 2.80 4.74 -14.09
C ASP A 36 2.18 5.49 -12.89
N THR A 37 1.85 4.79 -11.81
CA THR A 37 1.30 5.36 -10.57
C THR A 37 2.34 5.68 -9.51
N ILE A 38 3.58 5.20 -9.64
CA ILE A 38 4.63 5.38 -8.62
C ILE A 38 4.84 6.85 -8.28
N GLY A 39 4.95 7.72 -9.28
CA GLY A 39 5.13 9.16 -9.05
C GLY A 39 3.96 9.81 -8.32
N TYR A 40 2.73 9.34 -8.58
CA TYR A 40 1.51 9.82 -7.93
C TYR A 40 1.42 9.35 -6.48
N VAL A 41 1.71 8.08 -6.23
CA VAL A 41 1.73 7.47 -4.89
C VAL A 41 2.85 8.07 -4.03
N THR A 42 4.02 8.25 -4.62
CA THR A 42 5.20 8.80 -3.94
C THR A 42 5.00 10.28 -3.60
N GLY A 43 4.44 11.05 -4.54
CA GLY A 43 4.38 12.50 -4.45
C GLY A 43 5.75 13.15 -4.68
N ARG A 44 5.74 14.46 -4.94
CA ARG A 44 6.97 15.24 -5.10
C ARG A 44 7.80 15.13 -3.82
N GLU A 45 9.08 14.80 -3.96
CA GLU A 45 10.01 14.66 -2.83
C GLU A 45 9.48 13.70 -1.73
N ARG A 46 8.73 12.66 -2.12
CA ARG A 46 8.07 11.70 -1.22
C ARG A 46 7.04 12.30 -0.26
N SER A 47 6.56 13.52 -0.51
CA SER A 47 5.60 14.20 0.38
C SER A 47 4.34 13.39 0.68
N THR A 48 3.77 12.71 -0.32
CA THR A 48 2.57 11.88 -0.14
C THR A 48 2.86 10.64 0.70
N LEU A 49 3.96 9.93 0.42
CA LEU A 49 4.36 8.79 1.24
C LEU A 49 4.72 9.20 2.67
N HIS A 50 5.45 10.30 2.87
CA HIS A 50 5.80 10.78 4.21
C HIS A 50 4.55 11.12 5.03
N ALA A 51 3.57 11.80 4.43
CA ALA A 51 2.31 12.10 5.10
C ALA A 51 1.55 10.83 5.49
N LEU A 52 1.56 9.81 4.63
CA LEU A 52 0.91 8.53 4.90
C LEU A 52 1.66 7.70 5.95
N GLU A 53 2.99 7.69 5.91
CA GLU A 53 3.88 7.07 6.88
C GLU A 53 3.66 7.67 8.28
N GLU A 54 3.61 9.00 8.38
CA GLU A 54 3.32 9.71 9.63
C GLU A 54 1.91 9.40 10.14
N GLU A 55 0.90 9.43 9.26
CA GLU A 55 -0.49 9.15 9.65
C GLU A 55 -0.69 7.71 10.15
N THR A 56 0.01 6.75 9.55
CA THR A 56 -0.19 5.32 9.80
C THR A 56 0.85 4.72 10.73
N GLU A 57 1.84 5.49 11.17
CA GLU A 57 2.99 5.03 11.94
C GLU A 57 3.73 3.86 11.25
N THR A 58 3.88 3.97 9.93
CA THR A 58 4.56 2.96 9.10
C THR A 58 5.79 3.53 8.39
N LEU A 59 6.65 2.66 7.87
CA LEU A 59 7.68 3.01 6.90
C LEU A 59 7.43 2.27 5.60
N MET A 60 7.60 2.95 4.46
CA MET A 60 7.31 2.41 3.14
C MET A 60 8.48 2.60 2.16
N PHE A 61 8.83 1.55 1.43
CA PHE A 61 9.85 1.62 0.39
C PHE A 61 9.64 0.58 -0.70
N PHE A 62 10.07 0.92 -1.92
CA PHE A 62 10.00 0.01 -3.06
C PHE A 62 11.12 -1.03 -2.97
N GLN A 63 10.85 -2.25 -3.43
CA GLN A 63 11.87 -3.26 -3.59
C GLN A 63 12.88 -2.83 -4.67
N ASP A 64 14.17 -2.94 -4.36
CA ASP A 64 15.22 -2.71 -5.34
C ASP A 64 15.19 -3.81 -6.42
N LYS A 65 15.24 -3.42 -7.71
CA LYS A 65 15.15 -4.34 -8.86
C LYS A 65 16.44 -5.12 -9.11
N ASP A 66 17.53 -4.80 -8.40
CA ASP A 66 18.88 -5.18 -8.79
C ASP A 66 19.39 -6.53 -8.26
N ILE A 67 18.54 -7.40 -7.69
CA ILE A 67 18.99 -8.76 -7.38
C ILE A 67 18.03 -9.85 -7.86
N GLY A 68 18.17 -10.19 -9.14
CA GLY A 68 17.84 -11.53 -9.61
C GLY A 68 16.62 -11.64 -10.53
N GLY A 69 16.55 -10.83 -11.58
CA GLY A 69 15.68 -11.15 -12.72
C GLY A 69 15.04 -9.97 -13.39
N SER A 70 15.84 -9.12 -14.04
CA SER A 70 15.35 -8.35 -15.18
C SER A 70 16.49 -8.29 -16.17
N GLY A 71 16.37 -9.08 -17.25
CA GLY A 71 17.24 -8.93 -18.41
C GLY A 71 17.14 -7.52 -18.99
N PRO A 72 17.91 -7.22 -20.05
CA PRO A 72 17.93 -5.88 -20.65
C PRO A 72 16.50 -5.38 -20.92
N ARG A 73 16.21 -4.16 -20.44
CA ARG A 73 14.92 -3.48 -20.57
C ARG A 73 14.46 -3.50 -22.04
N VAL A 74 13.53 -4.39 -22.37
CA VAL A 74 12.92 -4.40 -23.70
C VAL A 74 11.89 -3.28 -23.72
N ARG A 75 12.21 -2.21 -24.45
CA ARG A 75 11.34 -1.08 -24.73
C ARG A 75 10.04 -1.61 -25.36
N GLY A 76 8.96 -1.72 -24.57
CA GLY A 76 7.67 -2.24 -25.05
C GLY A 76 6.85 -3.10 -24.08
N GLN A 77 7.39 -3.54 -22.93
CA GLN A 77 6.57 -4.15 -21.88
C GLN A 77 5.90 -3.04 -21.05
N GLN A 78 4.60 -2.85 -21.24
CA GLN A 78 3.84 -1.72 -20.71
C GLN A 78 3.33 -1.88 -19.27
N ASP A 79 3.58 -2.99 -18.58
CA ASP A 79 3.05 -3.23 -17.23
C ASP A 79 4.14 -3.70 -16.25
N GLU A 80 5.17 -2.88 -16.01
CA GLU A 80 6.04 -3.12 -14.87
C GLU A 80 5.27 -2.84 -13.58
N ILE A 81 5.10 -3.88 -12.76
CA ILE A 81 4.55 -3.78 -11.40
C ILE A 81 5.72 -3.81 -10.42
N GLU A 82 5.76 -2.85 -9.51
CA GLU A 82 6.74 -2.77 -8.42
C GLU A 82 6.09 -3.10 -7.08
N LYS A 83 6.84 -3.75 -6.19
CA LYS A 83 6.37 -4.03 -4.83
C LYS A 83 6.76 -2.89 -3.90
N LEU A 84 5.75 -2.29 -3.25
CA LEU A 84 5.95 -1.35 -2.15
C LEU A 84 5.80 -2.11 -0.83
N PHE A 85 6.88 -2.20 -0.07
CA PHE A 85 6.86 -2.72 1.28
C PHE A 85 6.32 -1.69 2.25
N ILE A 86 5.56 -2.15 3.24
CA ILE A 86 4.99 -1.37 4.32
C ILE A 86 5.34 -2.11 5.61
N LEU A 87 6.09 -1.45 6.49
CA LEU A 87 6.48 -1.98 7.79
C LEU A 87 5.88 -1.12 8.90
N GLY A 88 5.52 -1.73 10.02
CA GLY A 88 4.90 -1.01 11.14
C GLY A 88 3.85 -1.84 11.87
N PRO A 89 2.99 -1.25 12.71
CA PRO A 89 1.96 -1.97 13.44
C PRO A 89 0.85 -2.48 12.50
N THR A 90 0.28 -3.65 12.78
CA THR A 90 -0.72 -4.31 11.91
C THR A 90 -1.86 -3.39 11.48
N ARG A 91 -2.40 -2.57 12.39
CA ARG A 91 -3.45 -1.58 12.07
C ARG A 91 -2.96 -0.51 11.10
N GLY A 92 -1.79 0.07 11.36
CA GLY A 92 -1.17 1.09 10.51
C GLY A 92 -0.93 0.58 9.10
N ARG A 93 -0.33 -0.62 8.98
CA ARG A 93 -0.06 -1.26 7.70
C ARG A 93 -1.33 -1.48 6.88
N ARG A 94 -2.42 -1.92 7.51
CA ARG A 94 -3.70 -2.17 6.81
C ARG A 94 -4.36 -0.89 6.32
N ILE A 95 -4.34 0.16 7.14
CA ILE A 95 -4.83 1.48 6.76
C ILE A 95 -4.02 2.00 5.57
N ALA A 96 -2.68 1.88 5.62
CA ALA A 96 -1.80 2.25 4.53
C ALA A 96 -2.12 1.49 3.24
N GLN A 97 -2.23 0.16 3.29
CA GLN A 97 -2.59 -0.67 2.14
C GLN A 97 -3.90 -0.21 1.50
N LEU A 98 -4.97 -0.03 2.28
CA LEU A 98 -6.28 0.39 1.74
C LEU A 98 -6.22 1.78 1.11
N LYS A 99 -5.54 2.73 1.75
CA LYS A 99 -5.38 4.10 1.22
C LYS A 99 -4.58 4.12 -0.08
N LEU A 100 -3.51 3.34 -0.16
CA LEU A 100 -2.69 3.22 -1.35
C LEU A 100 -3.43 2.52 -2.48
N MET A 101 -4.12 1.41 -2.19
CA MET A 101 -4.97 0.72 -3.16
C MET A 101 -6.02 1.67 -3.72
N SER A 102 -6.69 2.46 -2.87
CA SER A 102 -7.67 3.47 -3.30
C SER A 102 -7.04 4.57 -4.17
N ALA A 103 -5.84 5.05 -3.81
CA ALA A 103 -5.12 6.07 -4.57
C ALA A 103 -4.67 5.57 -5.94
N ILE A 104 -4.14 4.34 -6.01
CA ILE A 104 -3.73 3.69 -7.26
C ILE A 104 -4.95 3.46 -8.14
N GLU A 105 -6.03 2.91 -7.60
CA GLU A 105 -7.27 2.66 -8.35
C GLU A 105 -7.89 3.96 -8.90
N SER A 106 -7.75 5.07 -8.17
CA SER A 106 -8.19 6.39 -8.65
C SER A 106 -7.38 6.90 -9.84
N LYS A 107 -6.12 6.47 -9.97
CA LYS A 107 -5.20 6.87 -11.05
C LYS A 107 -5.20 5.88 -12.21
N SER A 108 -5.31 4.59 -11.91
CA SER A 108 -5.32 3.45 -12.82
C SER A 108 -6.51 2.53 -12.46
N PRO A 109 -7.72 2.87 -12.95
CA PRO A 109 -8.92 2.09 -12.69
C PRO A 109 -8.80 0.66 -13.22
N GLY A 110 -9.34 -0.30 -12.48
CA GLY A 110 -9.28 -1.74 -12.76
C GLY A 110 -8.06 -2.43 -12.15
N PHE A 111 -7.02 -1.70 -11.71
CA PHE A 111 -5.76 -2.32 -11.28
C PHE A 111 -5.94 -3.30 -10.11
N PHE A 112 -6.71 -2.92 -9.09
CA PHE A 112 -7.05 -3.79 -7.96
C PHE A 112 -8.47 -4.36 -8.06
N LEU A 113 -9.43 -3.60 -8.61
CA LEU A 113 -10.82 -4.04 -8.61
C LEU A 113 -11.09 -5.21 -9.58
N ASP A 114 -10.42 -5.26 -10.73
CA ASP A 114 -10.56 -6.35 -11.70
C ASP A 114 -9.70 -7.57 -11.34
N HIS A 115 -8.68 -7.37 -10.51
CA HIS A 115 -7.70 -8.38 -10.13
C HIS A 115 -7.62 -8.57 -8.62
N ARG A 116 -8.65 -9.19 -8.03
CA ARG A 116 -8.74 -9.47 -6.58
C ARG A 116 -7.59 -10.29 -6.02
N ASN A 117 -6.91 -11.08 -6.84
CA ASN A 117 -5.71 -11.81 -6.42
C ASN A 117 -4.53 -10.91 -6.03
N ARG A 118 -4.54 -9.63 -6.43
CA ARG A 118 -3.56 -8.61 -6.00
C ARG A 118 -3.84 -8.07 -4.59
N TRP A 119 -4.98 -8.43 -4.00
CA TRP A 119 -5.34 -8.02 -2.65
C TRP A 119 -4.53 -8.85 -1.66
N ASN A 120 -3.34 -8.38 -1.32
CA ASN A 120 -2.54 -8.94 -0.24
C ASN A 120 -3.05 -8.48 1.14
N LEU A 121 -4.35 -8.68 1.35
CA LEU A 121 -5.07 -8.37 2.58
C LEU A 121 -5.33 -9.68 3.32
N ASP A 122 -4.26 -10.34 3.79
CA ASP A 122 -4.43 -11.64 4.43
C ASP A 122 -5.29 -11.57 5.71
N ASP A 123 -6.30 -12.44 5.78
CA ASP A 123 -7.25 -12.58 6.89
C ASP A 123 -6.65 -13.39 8.06
N THR A 124 -5.40 -13.83 7.93
CA THR A 124 -4.65 -14.68 8.89
C THR A 124 -4.54 -14.11 10.31
N TYR A 125 -4.83 -12.83 10.55
CA TYR A 125 -5.05 -12.31 11.89
C TYR A 125 -6.44 -12.71 12.45
N GLY A 126 -6.83 -13.98 12.31
CA GLY A 126 -7.95 -14.62 13.01
C GLY A 126 -9.28 -13.86 13.00
N GLY A 127 -9.62 -13.19 11.90
CA GLY A 127 -10.84 -12.38 11.80
C GLY A 127 -10.89 -11.12 12.69
N LYS A 128 -9.76 -10.73 13.32
CA LYS A 128 -9.70 -9.64 14.32
C LYS A 128 -9.55 -8.24 13.74
N LEU A 129 -9.32 -8.10 12.44
CA LEU A 129 -9.08 -6.81 11.82
C LEU A 129 -10.36 -6.05 11.45
N GLY A 130 -11.50 -6.74 11.40
CA GLY A 130 -12.79 -6.12 11.13
C GLY A 130 -12.89 -5.49 9.74
N LEU A 131 -12.12 -5.99 8.75
CA LEU A 131 -12.24 -5.56 7.37
C LEU A 131 -13.54 -6.13 6.78
N THR A 132 -14.39 -5.25 6.26
CA THR A 132 -15.60 -5.67 5.54
C THR A 132 -15.61 -4.99 4.18
N THR A 133 -15.69 -5.78 3.11
CA THR A 133 -15.82 -5.26 1.74
C THR A 133 -17.27 -5.27 1.32
N VAL A 134 -17.78 -4.14 0.83
CA VAL A 134 -19.15 -4.04 0.30
C VAL A 134 -19.08 -3.69 -1.18
N LYS A 135 -19.68 -4.53 -2.04
CA LYS A 135 -19.85 -4.20 -3.45
C LYS A 135 -20.93 -3.14 -3.59
N MET A 136 -20.64 -2.07 -4.29
CA MET A 136 -21.57 -0.97 -4.53
C MET A 136 -21.76 -0.75 -6.02
N THR A 137 -22.96 -0.33 -6.41
CA THR A 137 -23.20 0.27 -7.73
C THR A 137 -22.56 1.65 -7.80
N GLU A 138 -22.32 2.17 -9.00
CA GLU A 138 -21.75 3.51 -9.20
C GLU A 138 -22.58 4.62 -8.51
N ALA A 139 -23.91 4.52 -8.58
CA ALA A 139 -24.81 5.44 -7.90
C ALA A 139 -24.67 5.38 -6.38
N GLN A 140 -24.58 4.18 -5.79
CA GLN A 140 -24.36 3.99 -4.36
C GLN A 140 -22.98 4.49 -3.94
N PHE A 141 -21.94 4.23 -4.73
CA PHE A 141 -20.58 4.72 -4.47
C PHE A 141 -20.52 6.24 -4.48
N THR A 142 -21.13 6.88 -5.48
CA THR A 142 -21.18 8.35 -5.59
C THR A 142 -21.91 8.98 -4.40
N TYR A 143 -23.02 8.36 -3.96
CA TYR A 143 -23.74 8.79 -2.76
C TYR A 143 -22.90 8.61 -1.49
N ALA A 144 -22.26 7.44 -1.32
CA ALA A 144 -21.44 7.10 -0.16
C ALA A 144 -20.21 8.02 -0.04
N LEU A 145 -19.60 8.40 -1.16
CA LEU A 145 -18.55 9.41 -1.20
C LEU A 145 -19.12 10.78 -0.82
N GLY A 146 -20.17 11.22 -1.52
CA GLY A 146 -20.80 12.53 -1.34
C GLY A 146 -19.91 13.69 -1.81
N ARG A 147 -20.50 14.90 -1.88
CA ARG A 147 -19.77 16.10 -2.31
C ARG A 147 -18.58 16.36 -1.39
N ARG A 148 -17.35 16.37 -1.93
CA ARG A 148 -16.10 16.53 -1.17
C ARG A 148 -15.90 15.50 -0.04
N GLY A 149 -16.42 14.28 -0.21
CA GLY A 149 -16.26 13.23 0.81
C GLY A 149 -17.15 13.42 2.04
N ALA A 150 -18.15 14.33 2.00
CA ALA A 150 -18.93 14.68 3.18
C ALA A 150 -19.75 13.51 3.74
N THR A 151 -20.30 12.64 2.89
CA THR A 151 -21.04 11.46 3.33
C THR A 151 -20.08 10.42 3.91
N ARG A 152 -18.95 10.17 3.23
CA ARG A 152 -17.91 9.26 3.72
C ARG A 152 -17.44 9.62 5.12
N LYS A 153 -17.13 10.91 5.36
CA LYS A 153 -16.73 11.42 6.69
C LYS A 153 -17.81 11.22 7.76
N LYS A 154 -19.09 11.31 7.41
CA LYS A 154 -20.20 11.02 8.34
C LYS A 154 -20.26 9.53 8.67
N LEU A 155 -20.10 8.67 7.68
CA LEU A 155 -20.08 7.22 7.86
C LEU A 155 -18.87 6.79 8.70
N GLU A 156 -17.68 7.32 8.43
CA GLU A 156 -16.46 7.10 9.21
C GLU A 156 -16.69 7.49 10.68
N ARG A 157 -17.26 8.69 10.93
CA ARG A 157 -17.56 9.17 12.29
C ARG A 157 -18.62 8.36 13.01
N ALA A 158 -19.68 7.94 12.32
CA ALA A 158 -20.79 7.20 12.92
C ALA A 158 -20.42 5.74 13.24
N SER A 159 -19.60 5.13 12.39
CA SER A 159 -19.18 3.73 12.55
C SER A 159 -17.90 3.56 13.39
N GLY A 160 -17.08 4.62 13.50
CA GLY A 160 -15.73 4.50 14.05
C GLY A 160 -14.77 3.71 13.16
N ALA A 161 -15.19 3.38 11.92
CA ALA A 161 -14.39 2.66 10.94
C ALA A 161 -13.75 3.62 9.93
N ILE A 162 -12.73 3.12 9.24
CA ILE A 162 -12.13 3.77 8.07
C ILE A 162 -12.81 3.18 6.83
N ILE A 163 -13.25 4.04 5.92
CA ILE A 163 -14.08 3.71 4.75
C ILE A 163 -13.40 4.14 3.46
#